data_AF-A0A6C8GAR7-F1
#
_entry.id   AF-A0A6C8GAR7-F1
#
_cell.length_a   1.000
_cell.length_b   1.000
_cell.length_c   1.000
_cell.angle_alpha   90.00
_cell.angle_beta   90.00
_cell.angle_gamma   90.00
#
_symmetry.space_group_name_H-M   'P 1'
#
loop_
_entity.id
_entity.type
_entity.pdbx_description
1 polymer ?
#
loop_
_entity_poly.entity_id
_entity_poly.type
_entity_poly.pdbx_seq_one_letter_code
_entity_poly.pdbx_strand_id
1 'polypeptide(L)'
;MPGDRESLFYLNVLDIPPNSDENKDKNIIKFALQNRIKLIYRPPGVQKVDKATFSRLQLLRAPGSISVKNNSANWITIPEVKAKSKVNKETLLLAPWSSQSITTTAVVNSYTVTLIDDSGNYLNETIKIEN
;
A
#
# COMPACT_ATOMS: atom_id res chain seq x y z
N MET A 1 -17.38 2.29 -14.23
CA MET A 1 -16.44 2.61 -13.13
C MET A 1 -17.11 3.61 -12.20
N PRO A 2 -16.87 3.55 -10.88
CA PRO A 2 -17.33 4.60 -9.96
C PRO A 2 -16.81 5.98 -10.39
N GLY A 3 -17.67 7.00 -10.34
CA GLY A 3 -17.29 8.38 -10.66
C GLY A 3 -16.72 9.16 -9.47
N ASP A 4 -16.80 8.60 -8.27
CA ASP A 4 -16.48 9.24 -7.00
C ASP A 4 -15.18 8.72 -6.35
N ARG A 5 -14.60 7.64 -6.88
CA ARG A 5 -13.46 6.91 -6.26
C ARG A 5 -12.55 6.21 -7.23
N GLU A 6 -11.30 6.04 -6.80
CA GLU A 6 -10.36 5.20 -7.52
C GLU A 6 -10.76 3.73 -7.49
N SER A 7 -10.42 3.03 -8.57
CA SER A 7 -10.56 1.59 -8.68
C SER A 7 -9.21 0.93 -8.89
N LEU A 8 -8.99 -0.20 -8.24
CA LEU A 8 -7.73 -0.93 -8.28
C LEU A 8 -7.84 -2.14 -9.21
N PHE A 9 -6.91 -2.21 -10.16
CA PHE A 9 -6.66 -3.35 -11.01
C PHE A 9 -5.21 -3.81 -10.86
N TYR A 10 -4.93 -4.97 -11.43
CA TYR A 10 -3.58 -5.51 -11.51
C TYR A 10 -3.26 -5.93 -12.93
N LEU A 11 -2.15 -5.43 -13.46
CA LEU A 11 -1.53 -5.96 -14.65
C LEU A 11 -0.61 -7.11 -14.24
N ASN A 12 -0.90 -8.30 -14.75
CA ASN A 12 -0.06 -9.48 -14.55
C ASN A 12 0.72 -9.75 -15.83
N VAL A 13 2.05 -9.72 -15.76
CA VAL A 13 2.95 -10.05 -16.86
C VAL A 13 3.70 -11.31 -16.48
N LEU A 14 3.48 -12.39 -17.23
CA LEU A 14 4.14 -13.68 -17.02
C LEU A 14 5.17 -13.89 -18.13
N ASP A 15 6.44 -14.00 -17.72
CA ASP A 15 7.54 -14.35 -18.60
C ASP A 15 7.89 -15.83 -18.41
N ILE A 16 7.75 -16.59 -19.49
CA ILE A 16 7.96 -18.04 -19.50
C ILE A 16 9.20 -18.31 -20.35
N PRO A 17 10.29 -18.86 -19.76
CA PRO A 17 11.49 -19.14 -20.51
C PRO A 17 11.21 -20.22 -21.57
N PRO A 18 11.78 -20.09 -22.79
CA PRO A 18 11.58 -21.06 -23.85
C PRO A 18 12.18 -22.44 -23.49
N ASN A 19 11.62 -23.48 -24.10
CA ASN A 19 12.24 -24.80 -24.08
C ASN A 19 13.35 -24.85 -25.13
N SER A 20 14.51 -25.41 -24.79
CA SER A 20 15.59 -25.69 -25.76
C SER A 20 15.86 -27.20 -25.86
N ASP A 21 16.16 -27.67 -27.07
CA ASP A 21 16.44 -29.10 -27.32
C ASP A 21 17.72 -29.59 -26.64
N GLU A 22 18.69 -28.70 -26.35
CA GLU A 22 19.92 -29.00 -25.60
C GLU A 22 19.67 -29.45 -24.14
N ASN A 23 18.43 -29.31 -23.69
CA ASN A 23 17.99 -29.54 -22.33
C ASN A 23 17.08 -30.79 -22.19
N LYS A 24 16.85 -31.54 -23.29
CA LYS A 24 15.91 -32.68 -23.33
C LYS A 24 16.24 -33.80 -22.35
N ASP A 25 17.52 -34.07 -22.10
CA ASP A 25 17.98 -35.17 -21.23
C ASP A 25 18.65 -34.68 -19.94
N LYS A 26 18.43 -33.41 -19.56
CA LYS A 26 19.04 -32.79 -18.37
C LYS A 26 17.97 -32.44 -17.34
N ASN A 27 18.30 -32.60 -16.06
CA ASN A 27 17.47 -32.10 -14.95
C ASN A 27 17.71 -30.60 -14.77
N ILE A 28 16.77 -29.77 -15.21
CA ILE A 28 16.92 -28.30 -15.18
C ILE A 28 15.76 -27.66 -14.45
N ILE A 29 16.08 -26.74 -13.54
CA ILE A 29 15.12 -25.87 -12.89
C ILE A 29 14.88 -24.66 -13.79
N LYS A 30 13.60 -24.42 -14.14
CA LYS A 30 13.18 -23.24 -14.88
C LYS A 30 12.44 -22.30 -13.94
N PHE A 31 12.78 -21.02 -14.03
CA PHE A 31 12.09 -19.96 -13.30
C PHE A 31 11.20 -19.21 -14.28
N ALA A 32 9.88 -19.25 -14.05
CA ALA A 32 8.96 -18.31 -14.67
C ALA A 32 8.83 -17.08 -13.77
N LEU A 33 8.87 -15.90 -14.36
CA LEU A 33 8.76 -14.64 -13.62
C LEU A 33 7.37 -14.05 -13.81
N GLN A 34 6.64 -13.85 -12.72
CA GLN A 34 5.36 -13.13 -12.75
C GLN A 34 5.50 -11.77 -12.09
N ASN A 35 5.39 -10.71 -12.88
CA ASN A 35 5.31 -9.34 -12.41
C ASN A 35 3.84 -8.93 -12.23
N ARG A 36 3.47 -8.47 -11.04
CA ARG A 36 2.12 -7.97 -10.73
C ARG A 36 2.16 -6.49 -10.37
N ILE A 37 1.68 -5.65 -11.28
CA ILE A 37 1.75 -4.18 -11.18
C ILE A 37 0.36 -3.63 -10.84
N LYS A 38 0.26 -2.73 -9.86
CA LYS A 38 -0.99 -2.03 -9.53
C LYS A 38 -1.34 -1.05 -10.67
N LEU A 39 -2.55 -1.13 -11.18
CA LEU A 39 -3.12 -0.17 -12.13
C LEU A 39 -4.32 0.51 -11.46
N ILE A 40 -4.23 1.81 -11.22
CA ILE A 40 -5.25 2.57 -10.51
C ILE A 40 -6.00 3.45 -11.53
N TYR A 41 -7.29 3.22 -11.69
CA TYR A 41 -8.16 4.10 -12.47
C TYR A 41 -8.67 5.23 -11.57
N ARG A 42 -8.41 6.48 -11.97
CA ARG A 42 -8.81 7.68 -11.24
C ARG A 42 -9.88 8.46 -12.02
N PRO A 43 -11.11 8.60 -11.49
CA PRO A 43 -12.11 9.45 -12.11
C PRO A 43 -11.76 10.94 -11.95
N PRO A 44 -12.29 11.82 -12.83
CA PRO A 44 -12.09 13.27 -12.70
C PRO A 44 -12.54 13.80 -11.33
N GLY A 45 -11.82 14.77 -10.80
CA GLY A 45 -12.14 15.40 -9.50
C GLY A 45 -11.53 14.71 -8.28
N VAL A 46 -11.03 13.47 -8.41
CA VAL A 46 -10.22 12.84 -7.37
C VAL A 46 -8.80 13.39 -7.41
N GLN A 47 -8.33 13.90 -6.26
CA GLN A 47 -7.00 14.48 -6.12
C GLN A 47 -5.92 13.40 -6.25
N LYS A 48 -4.71 13.81 -6.67
CA LYS A 48 -3.55 12.92 -6.70
C LYS A 48 -3.10 12.50 -5.30
N VAL A 49 -2.36 11.39 -5.22
CA VAL A 49 -1.66 11.02 -3.98
C VAL A 49 -0.35 11.79 -3.92
N ASP A 50 -0.27 12.74 -2.99
CA ASP A 50 0.90 13.55 -2.70
C ASP A 50 1.01 13.84 -1.19
N LYS A 51 1.86 14.80 -0.80
CA LYS A 51 2.03 15.19 0.60
C LYS A 51 0.74 15.69 1.26
N ALA A 52 -0.19 16.31 0.53
CA ALA A 52 -1.46 16.74 1.11
C ALA A 52 -2.36 15.56 1.52
N THR A 53 -2.07 14.35 1.04
CA THR A 53 -2.79 13.11 1.39
C THR A 53 -2.73 12.79 2.87
N PHE A 54 -1.66 13.16 3.58
CA PHE A 54 -1.54 12.88 5.02
C PHE A 54 -2.66 13.54 5.83
N SER A 55 -3.15 14.71 5.43
CA SER A 55 -4.31 15.38 6.05
C SER A 55 -5.63 14.60 5.93
N ARG A 56 -5.69 13.64 5.00
CA ARG A 56 -6.86 12.77 4.76
C ARG A 56 -6.66 11.38 5.37
N LEU A 57 -5.57 11.15 6.10
CA LEU A 57 -5.35 9.96 6.91
C LEU A 57 -5.65 10.27 8.38
N GLN A 58 -6.23 9.30 9.06
CA GLN A 58 -6.54 9.41 10.49
C GLN A 58 -6.05 8.16 11.20
N LEU A 59 -5.37 8.33 12.34
CA LEU A 59 -5.00 7.22 13.22
C LEU A 59 -5.87 7.26 14.46
N LEU A 60 -6.59 6.18 14.71
CA LEU A 60 -7.45 6.00 15.87
C LEU A 60 -6.84 4.98 16.81
N ARG A 61 -6.83 5.27 18.10
CA ARG A 61 -6.40 4.33 19.13
C ARG A 61 -7.45 3.23 19.31
N ALA A 62 -7.00 1.98 19.44
CA ALA A 62 -7.83 0.85 19.79
C ALA A 62 -7.11 -0.03 20.84
N PRO A 63 -7.82 -0.88 21.59
CA PRO A 63 -7.18 -1.79 22.53
C PRO A 63 -6.16 -2.70 21.82
N GLY A 64 -4.89 -2.61 22.23
CA GLY A 64 -3.77 -3.40 21.65
C GLY A 64 -3.48 -3.14 20.17
N SER A 65 -4.04 -2.08 19.58
CA SER A 65 -3.89 -1.80 18.15
C SER A 65 -4.10 -0.31 17.83
N ILE A 66 -3.79 0.05 16.59
CA ILE A 66 -4.17 1.33 16.01
C ILE A 66 -4.96 1.08 14.72
N SER A 67 -5.99 1.87 14.47
CA SER A 67 -6.72 1.84 13.21
C SER A 67 -6.22 2.97 12.32
N VAL A 68 -5.74 2.64 11.12
CA VAL A 68 -5.36 3.61 10.10
C VAL A 68 -6.51 3.74 9.13
N LYS A 69 -7.14 4.91 9.12
CA LYS A 69 -8.31 5.23 8.31
C LYS A 69 -7.91 6.11 7.14
N ASN A 70 -8.35 5.71 5.96
CA ASN A 70 -8.29 6.51 4.75
C ASN A 70 -9.59 7.30 4.61
N ASN A 71 -9.57 8.62 4.76
CA ASN A 71 -10.72 9.50 4.54
C ASN A 71 -10.73 10.11 3.13
N SER A 72 -10.02 9.51 2.17
CA SER A 72 -9.95 9.96 0.78
C SER A 72 -10.56 8.96 -0.20
N ALA A 73 -10.78 9.45 -1.42
CA ALA A 73 -11.25 8.68 -2.56
C ALA A 73 -10.12 7.88 -3.26
N ASN A 74 -8.89 7.89 -2.72
CA ASN A 74 -7.72 7.25 -3.30
C ASN A 74 -7.46 5.85 -2.71
N TRP A 75 -6.78 4.99 -3.45
CA TRP A 75 -6.05 3.83 -2.92
C TRP A 75 -4.72 4.28 -2.35
N ILE A 76 -4.50 4.08 -1.05
CA ILE A 76 -3.28 4.53 -0.36
C ILE A 76 -2.42 3.32 -0.01
N THR A 77 -1.16 3.34 -0.45
CA THR A 77 -0.16 2.33 -0.08
C THR A 77 0.73 2.88 1.04
N ILE A 78 0.75 2.21 2.18
CA ILE A 78 1.52 2.59 3.37
C ILE A 78 2.51 1.46 3.71
N PRO A 79 3.77 1.55 3.24
CA PRO A 79 4.79 0.55 3.53
C PRO A 79 5.24 0.54 4.99
N GLU A 80 5.15 1.70 5.66
CA GLU A 80 5.64 1.87 7.01
C GLU A 80 4.76 2.79 7.85
N VAL A 81 4.43 2.32 9.06
CA VAL A 81 3.94 3.09 10.18
C VAL A 81 4.92 2.87 11.31
N LYS A 82 5.44 3.95 11.88
CA LYS A 82 6.56 3.91 12.82
C LYS A 82 6.27 4.74 14.07
N ALA A 83 6.54 4.16 15.23
CA ALA A 83 6.68 4.89 16.49
C ALA A 83 8.18 5.13 16.74
N LYS A 84 8.80 4.36 17.63
CA LYS A 84 10.28 4.24 17.70
C LYS A 84 10.80 3.28 16.62
N SER A 85 10.11 2.16 16.44
CA SER A 85 10.33 1.15 15.41
C SER A 85 9.08 0.98 14.54
N LYS A 86 9.24 0.34 13.39
CA LYS A 86 8.15 -0.03 12.50
C LYS A 86 7.16 -0.93 13.24
N VAL A 87 5.87 -0.59 13.17
CA VAL A 87 4.80 -1.32 13.88
C VAL A 87 3.95 -2.20 12.96
N ASN A 88 3.84 -1.86 11.67
CA ASN A 88 3.15 -2.70 10.70
C ASN A 88 4.07 -3.84 10.23
N LYS A 89 3.54 -5.07 10.20
CA LYS A 89 4.26 -6.24 9.67
C LYS A 89 4.30 -6.24 8.15
N GLU A 90 3.16 -5.91 7.54
CA GLU A 90 2.97 -5.86 6.09
C GLU A 90 2.64 -4.44 5.63
N THR A 91 2.86 -4.18 4.34
CA THR A 91 2.42 -2.95 3.69
C THR A 91 0.89 -2.89 3.70
N LEU A 92 0.34 -1.78 4.16
CA LEU A 92 -1.11 -1.56 4.14
C LEU A 92 -1.49 -1.06 2.76
N LEU A 93 -2.60 -1.58 2.23
CA LEU A 93 -3.23 -1.09 1.03
C LEU A 93 -4.65 -0.68 1.38
N LEU A 94 -4.82 0.61 1.70
CA LEU A 94 -6.10 1.15 2.13
C LEU A 94 -6.94 1.48 0.91
N ALA A 95 -8.10 0.83 0.80
CA ALA A 95 -9.12 1.21 -0.17
C ALA A 95 -9.69 2.60 0.17
N PRO A 96 -10.32 3.29 -0.81
CA PRO A 96 -11.08 4.51 -0.56
C PRO A 96 -12.05 4.36 0.61
N TRP A 97 -12.05 5.31 1.55
CA TRP A 97 -12.89 5.34 2.77
C TRP A 97 -12.80 4.12 3.71
N SER A 98 -11.77 3.30 3.57
CA SER A 98 -11.58 2.12 4.42
C SER A 98 -10.66 2.39 5.60
N SER A 99 -10.67 1.47 6.57
CA SER A 99 -9.71 1.43 7.66
C SER A 99 -9.05 0.06 7.73
N GLN A 100 -7.81 0.02 8.21
CA GLN A 100 -7.11 -1.21 8.53
C GLN A 100 -6.43 -1.10 9.90
N SER A 101 -6.49 -2.17 10.69
CA SER A 101 -5.90 -2.19 12.03
C SER A 101 -4.49 -2.77 12.02
N ILE A 102 -3.63 -2.19 12.84
CA ILE A 102 -2.26 -2.65 13.09
C ILE A 102 -2.15 -2.99 14.57
N THR A 103 -1.90 -4.26 14.90
CA THR A 103 -1.59 -4.67 16.27
C THR A 103 -0.26 -4.06 16.70
N THR A 104 -0.25 -3.36 17.84
CA THR A 104 0.96 -2.75 18.37
C THR A 104 0.88 -2.62 19.88
N THR A 105 2.01 -2.82 20.55
CA THR A 105 2.19 -2.57 21.99
C THR A 105 2.72 -1.16 22.26
N ALA A 106 3.06 -0.41 21.21
CA ALA A 106 3.59 0.95 21.35
C ALA A 106 2.47 1.91 21.81
N VAL A 107 2.70 2.58 22.94
CA VAL A 107 1.80 3.63 23.46
C VAL A 107 2.45 4.98 23.22
N VAL A 108 2.09 5.63 22.11
CA VAL A 108 2.63 6.94 21.69
C VAL A 108 1.53 7.89 21.23
N ASN A 109 1.78 9.19 21.24
CA ASN A 109 0.81 10.21 20.83
C ASN A 109 0.82 10.52 19.33
N SER A 110 1.77 9.93 18.59
CA SER A 110 1.89 10.14 17.14
C SER A 110 2.68 9.00 16.50
N TYR A 111 2.43 8.76 15.22
CA TYR A 111 3.19 7.84 14.39
C TYR A 111 3.72 8.57 13.16
N THR A 112 4.94 8.26 12.75
CA THR A 112 5.43 8.63 11.42
C THR A 112 4.89 7.62 10.43
N VAL A 113 4.14 8.11 9.45
CA VAL A 113 3.54 7.29 8.38
C VAL A 113 4.28 7.58 7.09
N THR A 114 4.69 6.53 6.40
CA THR A 114 5.30 6.60 5.07
C THR A 114 4.31 6.07 4.05
N LEU A 115 4.00 6.85 3.03
CA LEU A 115 3.18 6.44 1.87
C LEU A 115 3.99 6.46 0.58
N ILE A 116 3.49 5.77 -0.43
CA ILE A 116 4.02 5.85 -1.81
C ILE A 116 3.11 6.78 -2.61
N ASP A 117 3.69 7.80 -3.23
CA ASP A 117 2.97 8.75 -4.09
C ASP A 117 2.74 8.21 -5.52
N ASP A 118 2.02 8.96 -6.34
CA ASP A 118 1.71 8.57 -7.73
C ASP A 118 2.94 8.39 -8.62
N SER A 119 4.08 9.00 -8.26
CA SER A 119 5.34 8.89 -9.00
C SER A 119 6.21 7.74 -8.48
N GLY A 120 5.74 6.99 -7.47
CA GLY A 120 6.49 5.92 -6.84
C GLY A 120 7.47 6.40 -5.75
N ASN A 121 7.45 7.68 -5.37
CA ASN A 121 8.32 8.18 -4.32
C ASN A 121 7.77 7.85 -2.93
N TYR A 122 8.67 7.68 -1.98
CA TYR A 122 8.33 7.56 -0.57
C TYR A 122 8.19 8.95 0.05
N LEU A 123 6.99 9.25 0.57
CA LEU A 123 6.73 10.46 1.35
C LEU A 123 6.45 10.05 2.79
N ASN A 124 6.86 10.86 3.77
CA ASN A 124 6.56 10.62 5.17
C ASN A 124 6.06 11.87 5.89
N GLU A 125 5.21 11.65 6.90
CA GLU A 125 4.73 12.69 7.79
C GLU A 125 4.36 12.11 9.16
N THR A 126 4.49 12.92 10.21
CA THR A 126 4.10 12.53 11.57
C THR A 126 2.65 12.91 11.81
N ILE A 127 1.80 11.91 12.00
CA ILE A 127 0.37 12.08 12.27
C ILE A 127 0.10 11.80 13.76
N LYS A 128 -0.64 12.71 14.40
CA LYS A 128 -1.10 12.53 15.78
C LYS A 128 -2.16 11.43 15.84
N ILE A 129 -2.09 10.59 16.86
CA ILE A 129 -3.16 9.62 17.11
C ILE A 129 -4.31 10.30 17.85
N GLU A 130 -5.53 9.96 17.43
CA GLU A 130 -6.77 10.39 18.07
C GLU A 130 -7.32 9.27 18.97
N ASN A 131 -8.13 9.65 19.95
CA ASN A 131 -8.73 8.73 20.91
C ASN A 131 -10.02 8.11 20.38
#